data_AF-D8SAF1-F1
#
_entry.id   AF-D8SAF1-F1
#
_cell.length_a   1.000
_cell.length_b   1.000
_cell.length_c   1.000
_cell.angle_alpha   90.00
_cell.angle_beta   90.00
_cell.angle_gamma   90.00
#
_symmetry.space_group_name_H-M   'P 1'
#
loop_
_entity.id
_entity.type
_entity.pdbx_description
1 polymer ?
#
loop_
_entity_poly.entity_id
_entity_poly.type
_entity_poly.pdbx_seq_one_letter_code
_entity_poly.pdbx_strand_id
1 'polypeptide(L)'
;MPPVQRFAIAIALALLIVARVDAQVARKENIKYLRCAVCEQISKQLFEKVSEKKSIKKKLSEFEIIELAENICNVKKRESEWMFFLDIVREGNKLKLVEQPEEGECNTKCRTIERTCQEVIGDHDTDIAEFIHTHLRDLSEEAIFKSLCKEVTKSCSSKLPALPKTLDLGEPFTPKPTKDADMARLMRSMGVSFRPS
;
A
#
# COMPACT_ATOMS: atom_id res chain seq x y z
N MET A 1 29.30 -22.59 -27.32
CA MET A 1 29.55 -21.19 -26.92
C MET A 1 30.91 -21.11 -26.25
N PRO A 2 31.76 -20.14 -26.63
CA PRO A 2 33.05 -19.92 -25.99
C PRO A 2 32.87 -19.55 -24.51
N PRO A 3 33.81 -19.90 -23.64
CA PRO A 3 33.72 -19.66 -22.19
C PRO A 3 33.47 -18.18 -21.85
N VAL A 4 34.06 -17.27 -22.63
CA VAL A 4 33.87 -15.80 -22.50
C VAL A 4 32.40 -15.40 -22.68
N GLN A 5 31.68 -16.03 -23.61
CA GLN A 5 30.27 -15.72 -23.87
C GLN A 5 29.36 -16.25 -22.76
N ARG A 6 29.71 -17.37 -22.11
CA ARG A 6 28.99 -17.88 -20.94
C ARG A 6 29.17 -16.98 -19.71
N PHE A 7 30.38 -16.48 -19.49
CA PHE A 7 30.65 -15.51 -18.41
C PHE A 7 29.91 -14.19 -18.64
N ALA A 8 29.91 -13.66 -19.86
CA ALA A 8 29.18 -12.43 -20.19
C ALA A 8 27.66 -12.59 -19.98
N ILE A 9 27.08 -13.72 -20.38
CA ILE A 9 25.64 -14.01 -20.16
C ILE A 9 25.33 -14.13 -18.65
N ALA A 10 26.18 -14.82 -17.88
CA ALA A 10 25.99 -14.96 -16.43
C ALA A 10 26.05 -13.61 -15.69
N ILE A 11 26.99 -12.73 -16.08
CA ILE A 11 27.11 -11.37 -15.52
C ILE A 11 25.89 -10.53 -15.91
N ALA A 12 25.44 -10.57 -17.17
CA ALA A 12 24.26 -9.85 -17.62
C ALA A 12 22.99 -10.31 -16.89
N LEU A 13 22.82 -11.62 -16.68
CA LEU A 13 21.73 -12.19 -15.89
C LEU A 13 21.79 -11.75 -14.42
N ALA A 14 22.97 -11.78 -13.80
CA ALA A 14 23.14 -11.33 -12.42
C ALA A 14 22.79 -9.85 -12.25
N LEU A 15 23.23 -8.97 -13.18
CA LEU A 15 22.92 -7.55 -13.18
C LEU A 15 21.41 -7.29 -13.38
N LEU A 16 20.75 -8.02 -14.28
CA LEU A 16 19.30 -7.92 -14.49
C LEU A 16 18.49 -8.34 -13.26
N ILE A 17 18.94 -9.40 -12.56
CA ILE A 17 18.29 -9.86 -11.33
C ILE A 17 18.43 -8.80 -10.23
N VAL A 18 19.62 -8.23 -10.04
CA VAL A 18 19.86 -7.17 -9.04
C VAL A 18 18.96 -5.96 -9.32
N ALA A 19 18.89 -5.49 -10.57
CA ALA A 19 18.04 -4.36 -10.93
C ALA A 19 16.53 -4.60 -10.68
N ARG A 20 16.03 -5.82 -10.95
CA ARG A 20 14.64 -6.19 -10.65
C ARG A 20 14.36 -6.29 -9.15
N VAL A 21 15.34 -6.75 -8.36
CA VAL A 21 15.21 -6.85 -6.90
C VAL A 21 15.16 -5.46 -6.27
N ASP A 22 16.02 -4.53 -6.72
CA ASP A 22 16.03 -3.15 -6.21
C ASP A 22 14.70 -2.43 -6.47
N ALA A 23 14.08 -2.68 -7.63
CA ALA A 23 12.76 -2.16 -7.99
C ALA A 23 11.60 -2.72 -7.16
N GLN A 24 11.82 -3.65 -6.22
CA GLN A 24 10.77 -4.19 -5.33
C GLN A 24 11.07 -3.98 -3.85
N VAL A 25 12.04 -3.12 -3.52
CA VAL A 25 12.40 -2.80 -2.14
C VAL A 25 11.83 -1.44 -1.74
N ALA A 26 11.23 -1.37 -0.55
CA ALA A 26 10.72 -0.13 0.02
C ALA A 26 11.85 0.85 0.39
N ARG A 27 11.67 2.14 0.11
CA ARG A 27 12.57 3.24 0.52
C ARG A 27 12.19 3.72 1.93
N LYS A 28 12.85 3.17 2.95
CA LYS A 28 12.54 3.44 4.37
C LYS A 28 12.68 4.91 4.75
N GLU A 29 13.58 5.63 4.10
CA GLU A 29 13.81 7.06 4.26
C GLU A 29 12.59 7.92 3.91
N ASN A 30 11.69 7.41 3.05
CA ASN A 30 10.49 8.10 2.60
C ASN A 30 9.33 7.98 3.59
N ILE A 31 9.33 6.94 4.44
CA ILE A 31 8.23 6.60 5.35
C ILE A 31 7.82 7.79 6.21
N LYS A 32 8.79 8.47 6.83
CA LYS A 32 8.53 9.61 7.75
C LYS A 32 7.81 10.80 7.08
N TYR A 33 7.87 10.92 5.75
CA TYR A 33 7.17 11.96 5.01
C TYR A 33 5.79 11.53 4.52
N LEU A 34 5.52 10.21 4.53
CA LEU A 34 4.31 9.60 3.98
C LEU A 34 3.31 9.15 5.04
N ARG A 35 3.72 8.98 6.32
CA ARG A 35 2.87 8.44 7.39
C ARG A 35 1.45 9.02 7.42
N CYS A 36 1.33 10.35 7.38
CA CYS A 36 0.02 10.99 7.42
C CYS A 36 -0.80 10.71 6.15
N ALA A 37 -0.21 10.91 4.97
CA ALA A 37 -0.90 10.66 3.69
C ALA A 37 -1.35 9.21 3.53
N VAL A 38 -0.52 8.25 3.96
CA VAL A 38 -0.86 6.82 3.97
C VAL A 38 -1.96 6.53 5.00
N CYS A 39 -1.92 7.16 6.18
CA CYS A 39 -2.96 7.00 7.18
C CYS A 39 -4.34 7.52 6.71
N GLU A 40 -4.36 8.64 5.99
CA GLU A 40 -5.57 9.15 5.32
C GLU A 40 -6.13 8.11 4.36
N GLN A 41 -5.28 7.51 3.51
CA GLN A 41 -5.71 6.46 2.60
C GLN A 41 -6.20 5.20 3.32
N ILE A 42 -5.53 4.75 4.40
CA ILE A 42 -6.01 3.62 5.21
C ILE A 42 -7.42 3.90 5.75
N SER A 43 -7.66 5.12 6.23
CA SER A 43 -8.95 5.50 6.81
C SER A 43 -10.08 5.45 5.76
N LYS A 44 -9.83 6.02 4.58
CA LYS A 44 -10.71 5.93 3.41
C LYS A 44 -11.00 4.48 3.03
N GLN A 45 -9.95 3.67 2.90
CA GLN A 45 -10.06 2.28 2.44
C GLN A 45 -10.77 1.36 3.44
N LEU A 46 -10.55 1.56 4.75
CA LEU A 46 -11.32 0.86 5.78
C LEU A 46 -12.80 1.25 5.71
N PHE A 47 -13.11 2.54 5.62
CA PHE A 47 -14.48 3.01 5.50
C PHE A 47 -15.19 2.43 4.27
N GLU A 48 -14.56 2.48 3.11
CA GLU A 48 -15.10 1.95 1.85
C GLU A 48 -15.40 0.44 1.96
N LYS A 49 -14.46 -0.36 2.46
CA LYS A 49 -14.62 -1.82 2.57
C LYS A 49 -15.64 -2.23 3.62
N VAL A 50 -15.66 -1.55 4.77
CA VAL A 50 -16.67 -1.79 5.80
C VAL A 50 -18.05 -1.43 5.27
N SER A 51 -18.17 -0.32 4.55
CA SER A 51 -19.43 0.12 3.93
C SER A 51 -19.91 -0.87 2.85
N GLU A 52 -19.00 -1.35 2.00
CA GLU A 52 -19.28 -2.38 1.00
C GLU A 52 -19.80 -3.65 1.67
N LYS A 53 -19.07 -4.18 2.66
CA LYS A 53 -19.50 -5.38 3.39
C LYS A 53 -20.84 -5.18 4.10
N LYS A 54 -21.07 -4.00 4.69
CA LYS A 54 -22.33 -3.64 5.37
C LYS A 54 -23.52 -3.57 4.42
N SER A 55 -23.30 -3.16 3.16
CA SER A 55 -24.33 -3.12 2.12
C SER A 55 -24.85 -4.53 1.77
N ILE A 56 -23.97 -5.53 1.85
CA ILE A 56 -24.28 -6.94 1.58
C ILE A 56 -24.82 -7.64 2.83
N LYS A 57 -24.22 -7.37 3.98
CA LYS A 57 -24.51 -8.01 5.26
C LYS A 57 -24.80 -6.96 6.33
N LYS A 58 -26.07 -6.86 6.77
CA LYS A 58 -26.52 -5.86 7.76
C LYS A 58 -25.80 -5.93 9.12
N LYS A 59 -25.20 -7.06 9.48
CA LYS A 59 -24.43 -7.25 10.72
C LYS A 59 -23.03 -7.74 10.38
N LEU A 60 -22.03 -6.93 10.65
CA LEU A 60 -20.63 -7.33 10.58
C LEU A 60 -20.16 -7.73 11.97
N SER A 61 -19.46 -8.85 12.09
CA SER A 61 -18.76 -9.19 13.32
C SER A 61 -17.48 -8.39 13.43
N GLU A 62 -17.00 -8.23 14.66
CA GLU A 62 -15.69 -7.65 14.95
C GLU A 62 -14.57 -8.40 14.21
N PHE A 63 -14.61 -9.73 14.19
CA PHE A 63 -13.65 -10.56 13.46
C PHE A 63 -13.58 -10.24 11.95
N GLU A 64 -14.71 -9.96 11.30
CA GLU A 64 -14.72 -9.56 9.89
C GLU A 64 -14.06 -8.20 9.64
N ILE A 65 -14.05 -7.32 10.65
CA ILE A 65 -13.43 -6.00 10.60
C ILE A 65 -11.94 -6.10 10.92
N ILE A 66 -11.55 -6.94 11.88
CA ILE A 66 -10.15 -7.26 12.17
C ILE A 66 -9.47 -7.81 10.91
N GLU A 67 -10.10 -8.77 10.21
CA GLU A 67 -9.56 -9.33 8.96
C GLU A 67 -9.37 -8.25 7.88
N LEU A 68 -10.27 -7.27 7.80
CA LEU A 68 -10.11 -6.13 6.89
C LEU A 68 -8.90 -5.27 7.28
N ALA A 69 -8.74 -4.95 8.57
CA ALA A 69 -7.65 -4.14 9.09
C ALA A 69 -6.29 -4.82 8.91
N GLU A 70 -6.18 -6.12 9.20
CA GLU A 70 -4.96 -6.92 9.02
C GLU A 70 -4.51 -6.99 7.55
N ASN A 71 -5.46 -7.11 6.62
CA ASN A 71 -5.16 -7.32 5.20
C ASN A 71 -5.09 -6.03 4.36
N ILE A 72 -5.49 -4.87 4.92
CA ILE A 72 -5.52 -3.58 4.19
C ILE A 72 -4.15 -3.17 3.62
N CYS A 73 -3.07 -3.61 4.27
CA CYS A 73 -1.69 -3.33 3.88
C CYS A 73 -0.98 -4.51 3.21
N ASN A 74 -1.65 -5.63 2.92
CA ASN A 74 -1.00 -6.83 2.40
C ASN A 74 -1.19 -6.93 0.88
N VAL A 75 -0.19 -6.56 0.07
CA VAL A 75 -0.31 -6.49 -1.42
C VAL A 75 -0.74 -7.80 -2.10
N LYS A 76 -0.72 -8.93 -1.38
CA LYS A 76 -1.19 -10.23 -1.86
C LYS A 76 -2.69 -10.45 -1.67
N LYS A 77 -3.36 -9.55 -0.98
CA LYS A 77 -4.76 -9.62 -0.57
C LYS A 77 -5.58 -8.58 -1.33
N ARG A 78 -6.85 -8.87 -1.58
CA ARG A 78 -7.73 -7.96 -2.32
C ARG A 78 -7.94 -6.64 -1.57
N GLU A 79 -7.93 -6.68 -0.25
CA GLU A 79 -8.07 -5.53 0.62
C GLU A 79 -7.01 -4.46 0.31
N SER A 80 -5.83 -4.87 -0.14
CA SER A 80 -4.73 -3.97 -0.46
C SER A 80 -4.72 -3.37 -1.88
N GLU A 81 -5.71 -3.72 -2.71
CA GLU A 81 -5.74 -3.39 -4.15
C GLU A 81 -5.58 -1.90 -4.45
N TRP A 82 -6.04 -1.04 -3.54
CA TRP A 82 -5.90 0.41 -3.61
C TRP A 82 -4.45 0.89 -3.77
N MET A 83 -3.47 0.19 -3.18
CA MET A 83 -2.05 0.60 -3.27
C MET A 83 -1.50 0.52 -4.69
N PHE A 84 -2.07 -0.33 -5.54
CA PHE A 84 -1.62 -0.48 -6.93
C PHE A 84 -2.06 0.68 -7.82
N PHE A 85 -3.00 1.51 -7.36
CA PHE A 85 -3.45 2.71 -8.06
C PHE A 85 -2.75 3.98 -7.56
N LEU A 86 -1.84 3.88 -6.60
CA LEU A 86 -1.19 5.04 -6.01
C LEU A 86 0.23 5.24 -6.54
N ASP A 87 0.56 6.48 -6.88
CA ASP A 87 1.92 6.93 -7.12
C ASP A 87 2.36 7.93 -6.04
N ILE A 88 3.65 7.91 -5.71
CA ILE A 88 4.28 8.92 -4.83
C ILE A 88 4.87 10.01 -5.71
N VAL A 89 4.34 11.23 -5.56
CA VAL A 89 4.83 12.41 -6.28
C VAL A 89 5.35 13.46 -5.31
N ARG A 90 6.34 14.23 -5.76
CA ARG A 90 6.80 15.42 -5.05
C ARG A 90 5.95 16.62 -5.48
N GLU A 91 5.30 17.25 -4.51
CA GLU A 91 4.59 18.52 -4.71
C GLU A 91 5.19 19.59 -3.79
N GLY A 92 6.04 20.44 -4.38
CA GLY A 92 6.80 21.44 -3.65
C GLY A 92 7.68 20.79 -2.56
N ASN A 93 7.37 21.11 -1.30
CA ASN A 93 8.10 20.63 -0.12
C ASN A 93 7.40 19.45 0.60
N LYS A 94 6.44 18.78 -0.05
CA LYS A 94 5.74 17.60 0.51
C LYS A 94 5.67 16.45 -0.51
N LEU A 95 5.53 15.24 0.00
CA LEU A 95 5.17 14.08 -0.81
C LEU A 95 3.65 13.93 -0.76
N LYS A 96 3.05 13.59 -1.90
CA LYS A 96 1.63 13.27 -1.99
C LYS A 96 1.44 11.92 -2.65
N LEU A 97 0.33 11.28 -2.31
CA LEU A 97 -0.17 10.10 -2.99
C LEU A 97 -1.16 10.58 -4.05
N VAL A 98 -0.94 10.18 -5.30
CA VAL A 98 -1.81 10.50 -6.42
C VAL A 98 -2.40 9.21 -6.95
N GLU A 99 -3.72 9.19 -7.07
CA GLU A 99 -4.46 8.07 -7.65
C GLU A 99 -4.34 8.10 -9.18
N GLN A 100 -4.03 6.94 -9.75
CA GLN A 100 -3.90 6.69 -11.17
C GLN A 100 -5.16 5.97 -11.68
N PRO A 101 -5.52 6.14 -12.96
CA PRO A 101 -6.72 5.53 -13.52
C PRO A 101 -6.61 4.01 -13.73
N GLU A 102 -5.39 3.48 -13.78
CA GLU A 102 -5.10 2.08 -14.12
C GLU A 102 -4.26 1.42 -13.02
N GLU A 103 -4.37 0.09 -12.87
CA GLU A 103 -3.56 -0.68 -11.91
C GLU A 103 -2.10 -0.68 -12.36
N GLY A 104 -1.18 -0.29 -11.49
CA GLY A 104 0.26 -0.26 -11.76
C GLY A 104 1.00 -1.49 -11.25
N GLU A 105 2.24 -1.66 -11.72
CA GLU A 105 3.17 -2.61 -11.13
C GLU A 105 3.54 -2.21 -9.69
N CYS A 106 3.53 -3.18 -8.76
CA CYS A 106 3.93 -2.92 -7.39
C CYS A 106 5.46 -2.99 -7.23
N ASN A 107 6.09 -1.90 -7.61
CA ASN A 107 7.53 -1.67 -7.51
C ASN A 107 7.87 -0.86 -6.23
N THR A 108 9.04 -0.24 -6.13
CA THR A 108 9.58 0.46 -4.95
C THR A 108 8.59 1.45 -4.33
N LYS A 109 7.88 2.24 -5.13
CA LYS A 109 6.90 3.21 -4.59
C LYS A 109 5.72 2.52 -3.90
N CYS A 110 5.10 1.54 -4.57
CA CYS A 110 4.05 0.71 -3.98
C CYS A 110 4.54 -0.01 -2.71
N ARG A 111 5.76 -0.56 -2.73
CA ARG A 111 6.39 -1.20 -1.56
C ARG A 111 6.66 -0.23 -0.42
N THR A 112 6.96 1.02 -0.74
CA THR A 112 7.13 2.08 0.25
C THR A 112 5.79 2.43 0.91
N ILE A 113 4.70 2.49 0.13
CA ILE A 113 3.33 2.66 0.66
C ILE A 113 2.96 1.47 1.53
N GLU A 114 3.15 0.23 1.05
CA GLU A 114 2.90 -1.01 1.79
C GLU A 114 3.62 -0.99 3.15
N ARG A 115 4.93 -0.69 3.14
CA ARG A 115 5.72 -0.64 4.36
C ARG A 115 5.25 0.46 5.31
N THR A 116 4.94 1.65 4.78
CA THR A 116 4.40 2.76 5.57
C THR A 116 3.05 2.39 6.18
N CYS A 117 2.21 1.68 5.43
CA CYS A 117 0.89 1.22 5.86
C CYS A 117 1.03 0.28 7.06
N GLN A 118 1.89 -0.74 6.93
CA GLN A 118 2.20 -1.68 8.02
C GLN A 118 2.72 -0.96 9.28
N GLU A 119 3.58 0.06 9.13
CA GLU A 119 4.10 0.84 10.27
C GLU A 119 3.11 1.85 10.87
N VAL A 120 1.96 2.06 10.23
CA VAL A 120 0.89 2.93 10.73
C VAL A 120 -0.17 2.08 11.44
N ILE A 121 -0.71 1.05 10.80
CA ILE A 121 -1.84 0.28 11.35
C ILE A 121 -1.43 -1.05 11.99
N GLY A 122 -0.23 -1.59 11.72
CA GLY A 122 0.09 -2.99 12.04
C GLY A 122 -0.03 -3.37 13.51
N ASP A 123 0.30 -2.47 14.44
CA ASP A 123 0.18 -2.72 15.89
C ASP A 123 -1.18 -2.24 16.46
N HIS A 124 -2.08 -1.76 15.60
CA HIS A 124 -3.32 -1.06 15.95
C HIS A 124 -4.54 -1.59 15.19
N ASP A 125 -4.40 -2.71 14.48
CA ASP A 125 -5.43 -3.34 13.67
C ASP A 125 -6.65 -3.77 14.50
N THR A 126 -6.41 -4.32 15.68
CA THR A 126 -7.45 -4.73 16.64
C THR A 126 -8.11 -3.50 17.26
N ASP A 127 -7.34 -2.50 17.68
CA ASP A 127 -7.85 -1.26 18.29
C ASP A 127 -8.81 -0.52 17.33
N ILE A 128 -8.39 -0.37 16.06
CA ILE A 128 -9.22 0.31 15.07
C ILE A 128 -10.43 -0.54 14.65
N ALA A 129 -10.30 -1.87 14.65
CA ALA A 129 -11.42 -2.76 14.37
C ALA A 129 -12.49 -2.70 15.46
N GLU A 130 -12.10 -2.67 16.74
CA GLU A 130 -13.00 -2.46 17.86
C GLU A 130 -13.72 -1.11 17.74
N PHE A 131 -12.97 -0.03 17.46
CA PHE A 131 -13.54 1.29 17.23
C PHE A 131 -14.59 1.29 16.11
N ILE A 132 -14.27 0.68 14.96
CA ILE A 132 -15.19 0.58 13.83
C ILE A 132 -16.43 -0.24 14.19
N HIS A 133 -16.25 -1.38 14.87
CA HIS A 133 -17.36 -2.27 15.25
C HIS A 133 -18.33 -1.58 16.22
N THR A 134 -17.80 -0.87 17.22
CA THR A 134 -18.61 -0.14 18.21
C THR A 134 -19.37 1.05 17.62
N HIS A 135 -18.81 1.69 16.59
CA HIS A 135 -19.40 2.85 15.89
C HIS A 135 -20.02 2.49 14.53
N LEU A 136 -20.32 1.21 14.28
CA LEU A 136 -20.69 0.73 12.93
C LEU A 136 -21.94 1.43 12.36
N ARG A 137 -22.83 1.97 13.19
CA ARG A 137 -24.08 2.60 12.74
C ARG A 137 -23.84 3.98 12.15
N ASP A 138 -23.02 4.77 12.81
CA ASP A 138 -22.70 6.19 12.57
C ASP A 138 -21.27 6.40 12.06
N LEU A 139 -20.62 5.31 11.66
CA LEU A 139 -19.27 5.31 11.09
C LEU A 139 -19.17 6.30 9.92
N SER A 140 -18.13 7.11 9.96
CA SER A 140 -17.71 8.02 8.89
C SER A 140 -16.22 7.86 8.63
N GLU A 141 -15.77 8.20 7.43
CA GLU A 141 -14.34 8.24 7.10
C GLU A 141 -13.57 9.14 8.07
N GLU A 142 -14.14 10.31 8.41
CA GLU A 142 -13.54 11.28 9.31
C GLU A 142 -13.38 10.73 10.74
N ALA A 143 -14.31 9.89 11.19
CA ALA A 143 -14.22 9.25 12.50
C ALA A 143 -13.06 8.25 12.56
N ILE A 144 -12.90 7.41 11.52
CA ILE A 144 -11.76 6.49 11.40
C ILE A 144 -10.45 7.28 11.33
N PHE A 145 -10.40 8.32 10.49
CA PHE A 145 -9.23 9.17 10.34
C PHE A 145 -8.83 9.84 11.66
N LYS A 146 -9.80 10.38 12.40
CA LYS A 146 -9.52 11.02 13.69
C LYS A 146 -8.97 10.00 14.70
N SER A 147 -9.65 8.86 14.84
CA SER A 147 -9.25 7.79 15.75
C SER A 147 -7.86 7.25 15.39
N LEU A 148 -7.69 6.74 14.16
CA LEU A 148 -6.44 6.11 13.72
C LEU A 148 -5.29 7.12 13.59
N CYS A 149 -5.48 8.21 12.85
CA CYS A 149 -4.36 9.05 12.39
C CYS A 149 -3.95 10.14 13.37
N LYS A 150 -4.86 10.60 14.23
CA LYS A 150 -4.59 11.67 15.21
C LYS A 150 -4.43 11.14 16.63
N GLU A 151 -5.27 10.20 17.03
CA GLU A 151 -5.33 9.72 18.42
C GLU A 151 -4.42 8.51 18.66
N VAL A 152 -4.63 7.42 17.92
CA VAL A 152 -3.92 6.14 18.10
C VAL A 152 -2.48 6.23 17.59
N THR A 153 -2.30 6.44 16.28
CA THR A 153 -0.97 6.37 15.64
C THR A 153 -0.20 7.68 15.68
N LYS A 154 -0.91 8.80 15.91
CA LYS A 154 -0.39 10.18 15.86
C LYS A 154 0.36 10.51 14.55
N SER A 155 0.09 9.75 13.48
CA SER A 155 0.74 9.90 12.18
C SER A 155 0.52 11.27 11.54
N CYS A 156 -0.60 11.93 11.86
CA CYS A 156 -0.94 13.26 11.36
C CYS A 156 -0.83 14.38 12.42
N SER A 157 -0.22 14.11 13.58
CA SER A 157 -0.18 15.07 14.70
C SER A 157 1.06 15.96 14.72
N SER A 158 2.07 15.65 13.91
CA SER A 158 3.34 16.38 13.86
C SER A 158 3.55 17.07 12.51
N LYS A 159 4.21 18.23 12.53
CA LYS A 159 4.57 18.96 11.31
C LYS A 159 5.59 18.13 10.53
N LEU A 160 5.27 17.82 9.27
CA LEU A 160 6.15 17.03 8.42
C LEU A 160 7.55 17.66 8.32
N PRO A 161 8.64 16.86 8.42
CA PRO A 161 9.99 17.37 8.20
C PRO A 161 10.17 17.91 6.78
N ALA A 162 11.10 18.83 6.60
CA ALA A 162 11.42 19.37 5.28
C ALA A 162 11.99 18.28 4.36
N LEU A 163 11.53 18.25 3.10
CA LEU A 163 12.01 17.26 2.14
C LEU A 163 13.42 17.60 1.62
N PRO A 164 14.35 16.63 1.63
CA PRO A 164 15.60 16.73 0.91
C PRO A 164 15.33 16.88 -0.60
N LYS A 165 16.11 17.72 -1.29
CA LYS A 165 16.00 17.90 -2.75
C LYS A 165 16.40 16.62 -3.50
N THR A 166 17.35 15.86 -2.96
CA THR A 166 17.90 14.63 -3.53
C THR A 166 17.22 13.36 -3.03
N LEU A 167 16.00 13.47 -2.47
CA LEU A 167 15.25 12.30 -2.01
C LEU A 167 14.86 11.43 -3.20
N ASP A 168 15.34 10.19 -3.22
CA ASP A 168 14.95 9.18 -4.20
C ASP A 168 13.54 8.66 -3.87
N LEU A 169 12.62 8.76 -4.84
CA LEU A 169 11.27 8.25 -4.70
C LEU A 169 11.13 6.83 -5.26
N GLY A 170 12.12 6.32 -5.99
CA GLY A 170 12.00 5.12 -6.80
C GLY A 170 11.55 5.42 -8.23
N GLU A 171 11.37 4.35 -9.00
CA GLU A 171 10.95 4.36 -10.40
C GLU A 171 9.59 5.05 -10.62
N PRO A 172 9.33 5.58 -11.83
CA PRO A 172 8.02 6.08 -12.21
C PRO A 172 6.95 4.99 -12.14
N PHE A 173 5.69 5.41 -11.98
CA PHE A 173 4.55 4.51 -12.07
C PHE A 173 4.47 3.85 -13.44
N THR A 174 4.31 2.54 -13.47
CA THR A 174 4.18 1.74 -14.70
C THR A 174 2.82 1.05 -14.69
N PRO A 175 1.88 1.43 -15.58
CA PRO A 175 0.59 0.76 -15.72
C PRO A 175 0.78 -0.70 -16.14
N LYS A 176 0.00 -1.61 -15.55
CA LYS A 176 -0.05 -3.01 -15.96
C LYS A 176 -0.86 -3.15 -17.26
N PRO A 177 -0.45 -4.05 -18.17
CA PRO A 177 -1.34 -4.50 -19.23
C PRO A 177 -2.64 -5.07 -18.65
N THR A 178 -3.79 -4.80 -19.28
CA THR A 178 -5.12 -5.17 -18.77
C THR A 178 -5.24 -6.66 -18.39
N LYS A 179 -4.68 -7.55 -19.23
CA LYS A 179 -4.69 -9.00 -18.97
C LYS A 179 -3.93 -9.36 -17.70
N ASP A 180 -2.82 -8.69 -17.43
CA ASP A 180 -2.01 -8.95 -16.24
C ASP A 180 -2.68 -8.40 -14.98
N ALA A 181 -3.39 -7.27 -15.09
CA ALA A 181 -4.20 -6.72 -14.01
C ALA A 181 -5.36 -7.67 -13.63
N ASP A 182 -6.11 -8.18 -14.61
CA ASP A 182 -7.20 -9.14 -14.38
C ASP A 182 -6.71 -10.43 -13.69
N MET A 183 -5.58 -10.97 -14.15
CA MET A 183 -4.95 -12.15 -13.56
C MET A 183 -4.44 -11.87 -12.14
N ALA A 184 -3.83 -10.71 -11.90
CA ALA A 184 -3.38 -10.32 -10.56
C ALA A 184 -4.56 -10.18 -9.59
N ARG A 185 -5.67 -9.60 -10.03
CA ARG A 185 -6.90 -9.46 -9.25
C ARG A 185 -7.51 -10.81 -8.89
N LEU A 186 -7.54 -11.75 -9.84
CA LEU A 186 -7.98 -13.13 -9.58
C LEU A 186 -7.07 -13.79 -8.53
N MET A 187 -5.75 -13.67 -8.67
CA MET A 187 -4.79 -14.26 -7.73
C MET A 187 -4.95 -13.70 -6.31
N ARG A 188 -5.13 -12.38 -6.16
CA ARG A 188 -5.40 -11.72 -4.86
C ARG A 188 -6.69 -12.22 -4.20
N SER A 189 -7.71 -12.55 -4.99
CA SER A 189 -8.95 -13.15 -4.45
C SER A 189 -8.78 -14.55 -3.88
N MET A 190 -7.78 -15.28 -4.37
CA MET A 190 -7.43 -16.62 -3.91
C MET A 190 -6.34 -16.59 -2.81
N GLY A 191 -5.83 -15.40 -2.45
CA GLY A 191 -4.73 -15.24 -1.50
C GLY A 191 -3.36 -15.67 -2.03
N VAL A 192 -3.17 -15.70 -3.36
CA VAL A 192 -1.92 -16.09 -4.03
C VAL A 192 -1.36 -14.88 -4.81
N SER A 193 -0.03 -14.80 -5.02
CA SER A 193 0.60 -13.69 -5.75
C SER A 193 1.00 -14.08 -7.17
N PHE A 194 0.67 -13.25 -8.17
CA PHE A 194 1.14 -13.40 -9.55
C PHE A 194 2.64 -13.08 -9.64
N ARG A 195 3.44 -14.03 -10.14
CA ARG A 195 4.84 -13.81 -10.54
C ARG A 195 4.92 -13.91 -12.06
N PRO A 196 5.03 -12.79 -12.80
CA PRO A 196 5.36 -12.88 -14.21
C PRO A 196 6.80 -13.40 -14.35
N SER A 197 6.97 -14.44 -15.17
CA SER A 197 8.27 -15.05 -15.51
C SER A 197 9.08 -14.15 -16.43
#